data_AF-A0A1V6UG44-F1
#
_entry.id   AF-A0A1V6UG44-F1
#
_cell.length_a   1.000
_cell.length_b   1.000
_cell.length_c   1.000
_cell.angle_alpha   90.00
_cell.angle_beta   90.00
_cell.angle_gamma   90.00
#
_symmetry.space_group_name_H-M   'P 1'
#
loop_
_entity.id
_entity.type
_entity.pdbx_description
1 polymer ?
#
loop_
_entity_poly.entity_id
_entity_poly.type
_entity_poly.pdbx_seq_one_letter_code
_entity_poly.pdbx_strand_id
1 'polypeptide(L)'
;MTKTTAADEIFSDESSFYGDDDEKAQLEAQVSSYDPEPFWVETHQKQLSTIQQQLRAPPPRAKRSSSDVSMEDASPEPSSTPCNQRGKTEPIARFLSRLPPSTTGSASVGPWIWMFNPHVSPSRRSGDVPTLLRKGRELLQEYENESAVLREAHDRSGAKTTAALTRKLNPMRKELEKGILDLARETGVTDGKWMLFPTVDRVDEFWGIVVRAMEKGELGDAAKVATDDGSGSGQSRLICVYTPDFGDVEDVKRVVSKLVDIGLVGKGPRGVYYKSDAFTHLEINSKNEYGLKASMYSSREMLEGK
;
A
#
# COMPACT_ATOMS: atom_id res chain seq x y z
N MET A 1 25.14 -81.65 18.60
CA MET A 1 24.94 -81.17 17.21
C MET A 1 23.47 -81.30 16.88
N THR A 2 22.72 -80.26 17.15
CA THR A 2 21.32 -80.10 16.73
C THR A 2 21.29 -78.79 15.94
N LYS A 3 20.92 -78.93 14.67
CA LYS A 3 20.88 -77.88 13.66
C LYS A 3 19.82 -76.85 14.05
N THR A 4 20.25 -75.62 14.31
CA THR A 4 19.37 -74.46 14.23
C THR A 4 19.29 -74.04 12.77
N THR A 5 18.07 -73.92 12.28
CA THR A 5 17.71 -73.63 10.89
C THR A 5 17.75 -72.13 10.61
N ALA A 6 18.06 -71.72 9.37
CA ALA A 6 18.15 -70.32 8.91
C ALA A 6 16.85 -69.48 9.07
N ALA A 7 15.78 -70.05 9.61
CA ALA A 7 14.54 -69.35 9.94
C ALA A 7 14.50 -68.83 11.39
N ASP A 8 15.35 -69.35 12.28
CA ASP A 8 15.43 -68.91 13.69
C ASP A 8 16.36 -67.69 13.89
N GLU A 9 17.11 -67.27 12.85
CA GLU A 9 17.84 -65.99 12.83
C GLU A 9 16.96 -64.81 12.37
N ILE A 10 15.78 -65.08 11.79
CA ILE A 10 14.90 -64.05 11.20
C ILE A 10 14.03 -63.36 12.27
N PHE A 11 13.91 -63.96 13.46
CA PHE A 11 13.20 -63.41 14.61
C PHE A 11 14.14 -63.12 15.80
N SER A 12 15.41 -62.85 15.52
CA SER A 12 16.27 -62.21 16.53
C SER A 12 15.76 -60.79 16.74
N ASP A 13 15.45 -60.47 17.99
CA ASP A 13 14.83 -59.25 18.49
C ASP A 13 15.76 -58.01 18.43
N GLU A 14 16.64 -57.95 17.41
CA GLU A 14 17.55 -56.83 17.15
C GLU A 14 16.93 -55.84 16.15
N SER A 15 15.68 -55.44 16.39
CA SER A 15 15.22 -54.18 15.82
C SER A 15 15.86 -53.06 16.64
N SER A 16 17.02 -52.59 16.17
CA SER A 16 17.66 -51.34 16.61
C SER A 16 16.80 -50.12 16.20
N PHE A 17 15.56 -50.08 16.68
CA PHE A 17 14.68 -48.93 16.53
C PHE A 17 15.08 -47.81 17.51
N TYR A 18 15.64 -48.20 18.66
CA TYR A 18 16.08 -47.30 19.73
C TYR A 18 17.61 -47.09 19.76
N GLY A 19 18.33 -47.58 18.74
CA GLY A 19 19.79 -47.64 18.74
C GLY A 19 20.31 -48.83 19.57
N ASP A 20 21.57 -49.22 19.34
CA ASP A 20 22.26 -50.14 20.25
C ASP A 20 22.63 -49.42 21.57
N ASP A 21 23.01 -50.18 22.60
CA ASP A 21 23.32 -49.62 23.93
C ASP A 21 24.48 -48.60 23.87
N ASP A 22 25.40 -48.75 22.91
CA ASP A 22 26.52 -47.83 22.71
C ASP A 22 26.05 -46.51 22.09
N GLU A 23 25.15 -46.55 21.09
CA GLU A 23 24.53 -45.39 20.46
C GLU A 23 23.65 -44.62 21.46
N LYS A 24 22.89 -45.34 22.29
CA LYS A 24 22.09 -44.73 23.35
C LYS A 24 22.95 -44.02 24.38
N ALA A 25 24.02 -44.66 24.85
CA ALA A 25 24.97 -44.04 25.77
C ALA A 25 25.65 -42.81 25.17
N GLN A 26 25.96 -42.85 23.86
CA GLN A 26 26.53 -41.71 23.14
C GLN A 26 25.55 -40.53 23.06
N LEU A 27 24.28 -40.78 22.75
CA LEU A 27 23.24 -39.74 22.67
C LEU A 27 22.92 -39.14 24.04
N GLU A 28 22.85 -39.97 25.09
CA GLU A 28 22.66 -39.50 26.47
C GLU A 28 23.83 -38.60 26.92
N ALA A 29 25.07 -38.93 26.54
CA ALA A 29 26.23 -38.08 26.79
C ALA A 29 26.18 -36.75 26.00
N GLN A 30 25.69 -36.78 24.76
CA GLN A 30 25.48 -35.55 23.96
C GLN A 30 24.40 -34.65 24.55
N VAL A 31 23.27 -35.21 24.99
CA VAL A 31 22.20 -34.45 25.65
C VAL A 31 22.67 -33.86 26.97
N SER A 32 23.46 -34.60 27.75
CA SER A 32 24.03 -34.12 29.02
C SER A 32 24.97 -32.92 28.85
N SER A 33 25.63 -32.83 27.69
CA SER A 33 26.53 -31.71 27.34
C SER A 33 25.85 -30.59 26.53
N TYR A 34 24.60 -30.78 26.11
CA TYR A 34 23.88 -29.81 25.28
C TYR A 34 23.21 -28.74 26.15
N ASP A 35 23.68 -27.50 26.03
CA ASP A 35 23.04 -26.33 26.60
C ASP A 35 22.17 -25.62 25.54
N PRO A 36 20.84 -25.59 25.70
CA PRO A 36 19.96 -24.90 24.76
C PRO A 36 19.94 -23.37 24.96
N GLU A 37 20.42 -22.84 26.10
CA GLU A 37 20.29 -21.43 26.45
C GLU A 37 20.91 -20.47 25.41
N PRO A 38 22.16 -20.70 24.92
CA PRO A 38 22.78 -19.84 23.91
C PRO A 38 21.99 -19.81 22.61
N PHE A 39 21.40 -20.94 22.22
CA PHE A 39 20.54 -20.99 21.03
C PHE A 39 19.32 -20.10 21.20
N TRP A 40 18.57 -20.23 22.31
CA TRP A 40 17.33 -19.48 22.51
C TRP A 40 17.55 -17.98 22.76
N VAL A 41 18.63 -17.62 23.45
CA VAL A 41 18.93 -16.23 23.78
C VAL A 41 19.57 -15.50 22.60
N GLU A 42 20.58 -16.09 21.96
CA GLU A 42 21.42 -15.36 21.00
C GLU A 42 21.05 -15.60 19.54
N THR A 43 20.61 -16.83 19.21
CA THR A 43 20.42 -17.27 17.83
C THR A 43 18.95 -17.23 17.43
N HIS A 44 18.06 -17.73 18.27
CA HIS A 44 16.63 -17.85 17.99
C HIS A 44 15.97 -16.48 17.79
N GLN A 45 16.34 -15.48 18.59
CA GLN A 45 15.83 -14.11 18.45
C GLN A 45 16.20 -13.47 17.10
N LYS A 46 17.33 -13.87 16.51
CA LYS A 46 17.84 -13.31 15.25
C LYS A 46 17.30 -14.05 14.02
N GLN A 47 16.60 -15.17 14.20
CA GLN A 47 16.05 -15.92 13.07
C GLN A 47 14.89 -15.15 12.43
N LEU A 48 14.88 -15.12 11.09
CA LEU A 48 13.89 -14.38 10.30
C LEU A 48 12.45 -14.82 10.58
N SER A 49 12.22 -16.11 10.81
CA SER A 49 10.91 -16.66 11.18
C SER A 49 10.43 -16.13 12.53
N THR A 50 11.30 -16.12 13.53
CA THR A 50 11.02 -15.57 14.88
C THR A 50 10.70 -14.08 14.81
N ILE A 51 11.51 -13.30 14.07
CA ILE A 51 11.30 -11.87 13.86
C ILE A 51 9.95 -11.62 13.15
N GLN A 52 9.66 -12.37 12.10
CA GLN A 52 8.38 -12.27 11.38
C GLN A 52 7.18 -12.59 12.29
N GLN A 53 7.31 -13.58 13.18
CA GLN A 53 6.24 -13.93 14.11
C GLN A 53 6.06 -12.87 15.21
N GLN A 54 7.15 -12.32 15.75
CA GLN A 54 7.08 -11.22 16.72
C GLN A 54 6.45 -9.96 16.12
N LEU A 55 6.76 -9.63 14.87
CA LEU A 55 6.14 -8.50 14.16
C LEU A 55 4.64 -8.71 13.87
N ARG A 56 4.19 -9.96 13.80
CA ARG A 56 2.77 -10.32 13.62
C ARG A 56 2.00 -10.44 14.94
N ALA A 57 2.68 -10.60 16.06
CA ALA A 57 2.04 -10.80 17.34
C ALA A 57 1.46 -9.48 17.88
N PRO A 58 0.18 -9.44 18.32
CA PRO A 58 -0.38 -8.28 19.00
C PRO A 58 0.36 -8.04 20.34
N PRO A 59 0.47 -6.78 20.81
CA PRO A 59 1.18 -6.49 22.05
C PRO A 59 0.50 -7.18 23.25
N PRO A 60 1.27 -7.68 24.23
CA PRO A 60 0.70 -8.37 25.38
C PRO A 60 -0.20 -7.41 26.17
N ARG A 61 -1.46 -7.80 26.30
CA ARG A 61 -2.46 -7.09 27.11
C ARG A 61 -1.96 -7.09 28.56
N ALA A 62 -1.70 -5.91 29.11
CA ALA A 62 -1.33 -5.76 30.51
C ALA A 62 -2.37 -6.47 31.39
N LYS A 63 -1.93 -7.39 32.25
CA LYS A 63 -2.79 -8.12 33.19
C LYS A 63 -3.42 -7.10 34.14
N ARG A 64 -4.69 -6.74 33.91
CA ARG A 64 -5.51 -6.03 34.91
C ARG A 64 -5.77 -7.02 36.04
N SER A 65 -5.44 -6.62 37.27
CA SER A 65 -5.73 -7.36 38.48
C SER A 65 -7.22 -7.70 38.56
N SER A 66 -7.50 -8.98 38.68
CA SER A 66 -8.82 -9.55 38.89
C SER A 66 -9.36 -9.12 40.26
N SER A 67 -10.42 -8.32 40.25
CA SER A 67 -11.50 -8.45 41.24
C SER A 67 -12.77 -7.82 40.70
N ASP A 68 -13.79 -8.67 40.58
CA ASP A 68 -15.22 -8.38 40.54
C ASP A 68 -15.80 -7.80 39.25
N VAL A 69 -16.31 -8.69 38.39
CA VAL A 69 -17.36 -8.38 37.43
C VAL A 69 -18.45 -9.43 37.54
N SER A 70 -19.55 -9.04 38.18
CA SER A 70 -20.84 -9.74 38.09
C SER A 70 -21.27 -9.82 36.62
N MET A 71 -21.65 -11.02 36.20
CA MET A 71 -22.23 -11.32 34.90
C MET A 71 -23.69 -10.88 34.89
N GLU A 72 -23.99 -9.68 34.41
CA GLU A 72 -25.34 -9.29 34.02
C GLU A 72 -25.24 -8.50 32.71
N ASP A 73 -25.93 -9.03 31.69
CA ASP A 73 -26.26 -8.43 30.39
C ASP A 73 -25.13 -8.29 29.34
N ALA A 74 -24.85 -9.38 28.63
CA ALA A 74 -24.12 -9.37 27.37
C ALA A 74 -24.99 -8.76 26.26
N SER A 75 -25.09 -7.43 26.24
CA SER A 75 -25.44 -6.67 25.04
C SER A 75 -24.42 -6.92 23.93
N PRO A 76 -24.85 -6.99 22.65
CA PRO A 76 -23.97 -7.39 21.55
C PRO A 76 -22.80 -6.41 21.40
N GLU A 77 -21.59 -6.98 21.33
CA GLU A 77 -20.30 -6.32 21.12
C GLU A 77 -20.41 -4.98 20.34
N PRO A 78 -19.91 -3.86 20.89
CA PRO A 78 -19.89 -2.60 20.14
C PRO A 78 -18.99 -2.81 18.93
N SER A 79 -19.56 -2.66 17.72
CA SER A 79 -18.81 -2.68 16.46
C SER A 79 -17.50 -1.92 16.62
N SER A 80 -16.37 -2.64 16.63
CA SER A 80 -15.05 -2.04 16.81
C SER A 80 -14.85 -0.98 15.74
N THR A 81 -14.81 0.28 16.17
CA THR A 81 -14.65 1.40 15.24
C THR A 81 -13.24 1.35 14.68
N PRO A 82 -13.05 1.32 13.35
CA PRO A 82 -11.72 1.28 12.78
C PRO A 82 -10.83 2.45 13.24
N CYS A 83 -9.54 2.18 13.44
CA CYS A 83 -8.62 3.18 13.98
C CYS A 83 -8.41 4.37 13.02
N ASN A 84 -8.41 4.14 11.71
CA ASN A 84 -8.01 5.12 10.69
C ASN A 84 -9.11 5.41 9.66
N GLN A 85 -10.34 4.97 9.87
CA GLN A 85 -11.46 5.26 8.97
C GLN A 85 -12.75 5.44 9.75
N ARG A 86 -13.77 5.96 9.06
CA ARG A 86 -15.10 6.10 9.63
C ARG A 86 -15.74 4.74 9.91
N GLY A 87 -16.33 4.57 11.09
CA GLY A 87 -17.15 3.41 11.42
C GLY A 87 -18.48 3.41 10.65
N LYS A 88 -19.04 2.23 10.36
CA LYS A 88 -20.27 2.09 9.54
C LYS A 88 -21.45 2.94 10.04
N THR A 89 -21.59 3.07 11.36
CA THR A 89 -22.65 3.83 12.03
C THR A 89 -22.13 5.08 12.73
N GLU A 90 -20.85 5.44 12.52
CA GLU A 90 -20.23 6.57 13.21
C GLU A 90 -20.74 7.90 12.64
N PRO A 91 -21.27 8.83 13.47
CA PRO A 91 -21.63 10.16 13.01
C PRO A 91 -20.40 10.92 12.47
N ILE A 92 -20.56 11.67 11.37
CA ILE A 92 -19.46 12.43 10.74
C ILE A 92 -18.76 13.35 11.73
N ALA A 93 -19.53 14.04 12.58
CA ALA A 93 -18.96 14.95 13.58
C ALA A 93 -17.99 14.21 14.53
N ARG A 94 -18.36 13.00 14.96
CA ARG A 94 -17.53 12.15 15.82
C ARG A 94 -16.28 11.66 15.09
N PHE A 95 -16.43 11.23 13.84
CA PHE A 95 -15.30 10.79 13.01
C PHE A 95 -14.27 11.92 12.83
N LEU A 96 -14.73 13.12 12.45
CA LEU A 96 -13.86 14.28 12.24
C LEU A 96 -13.20 14.76 13.54
N SER A 97 -13.89 14.70 14.69
CA SER A 97 -13.28 15.07 15.98
C SER A 97 -12.30 14.02 16.49
N ARG A 98 -12.50 12.74 16.15
CA ARG A 98 -11.65 11.64 16.56
C ARG A 98 -10.35 11.57 15.74
N LEU A 99 -10.43 11.90 14.46
CA LEU A 99 -9.31 11.82 13.51
C LEU A 99 -9.09 13.15 12.75
N PRO A 100 -8.74 14.26 13.43
CA PRO A 100 -8.33 15.49 12.78
C PRO A 100 -6.98 15.29 12.07
N PRO A 101 -6.89 15.42 10.74
CA PRO A 101 -5.64 15.15 10.01
C PRO A 101 -4.46 16.05 10.41
N SER A 102 -4.73 17.24 10.94
CA SER A 102 -3.71 18.19 11.40
C SER A 102 -2.88 17.67 12.58
N THR A 103 -3.48 16.88 13.49
CA THR A 103 -2.85 16.42 14.74
C THR A 103 -2.81 14.91 14.91
N THR A 104 -3.54 14.17 14.08
CA THR A 104 -3.50 12.70 14.11
C THR A 104 -2.17 12.21 13.59
N GLY A 105 -1.33 11.68 14.49
CA GLY A 105 0.00 11.17 14.15
C GLY A 105 -0.01 9.82 13.43
N SER A 106 0.86 9.65 12.45
CA SER A 106 0.99 8.44 11.63
C SER A 106 1.33 7.20 12.45
N ALA A 107 2.05 7.36 13.57
CA ALA A 107 2.36 6.27 14.49
C ALA A 107 1.12 5.67 15.17
N SER A 108 0.01 6.43 15.27
CA SER A 108 -1.19 6.00 15.98
C SER A 108 -2.19 5.26 15.09
N VAL A 109 -2.35 5.69 13.84
CA VAL A 109 -3.38 5.18 12.92
C VAL A 109 -2.84 4.77 11.54
N GLY A 110 -1.53 4.86 11.34
CA GLY A 110 -0.89 4.69 10.04
C GLY A 110 -0.87 5.98 9.21
N PRO A 111 -0.31 5.95 7.99
CA PRO A 111 -0.05 7.15 7.18
C PRO A 111 -1.30 7.81 6.58
N TRP A 112 -2.47 7.16 6.67
CA TRP A 112 -3.68 7.57 5.97
C TRP A 112 -4.91 7.44 6.85
N ILE A 113 -5.73 8.50 6.87
CA ILE A 113 -7.12 8.45 7.30
C ILE A 113 -8.00 8.26 6.07
N TRP A 114 -8.92 7.30 6.09
CA TRP A 114 -9.78 6.94 4.97
C TRP A 114 -11.26 7.30 5.20
N MET A 115 -11.91 7.69 4.10
CA MET A 115 -13.35 7.80 3.98
C MET A 115 -13.78 7.03 2.74
N PHE A 116 -14.76 6.14 2.89
CA PHE A 116 -15.35 5.40 1.77
C PHE A 116 -16.76 5.92 1.53
N ASN A 117 -17.16 6.03 0.27
CA ASN A 117 -18.48 6.50 -0.09
C ASN A 117 -19.53 5.43 0.30
N PRO A 118 -20.48 5.73 1.21
CA PRO A 118 -21.48 4.77 1.67
C PRO A 118 -22.49 4.38 0.58
N HIS A 119 -22.58 5.16 -0.50
CA HIS A 119 -23.49 4.91 -1.62
C HIS A 119 -22.89 4.02 -2.71
N VAL A 120 -21.59 3.72 -2.63
CA VAL A 120 -20.92 2.85 -3.61
C VAL A 120 -20.83 1.44 -3.05
N SER A 121 -21.24 0.46 -3.86
CA SER A 121 -21.18 -0.94 -3.47
C SER A 121 -19.72 -1.40 -3.37
N PRO A 122 -19.31 -2.11 -2.30
CA PRO A 122 -17.93 -2.56 -2.09
C PRO A 122 -17.48 -3.69 -3.05
N SER A 123 -18.29 -4.04 -4.06
CA SER A 123 -18.09 -5.22 -4.91
C SER A 123 -17.02 -5.06 -5.99
N ARG A 124 -16.24 -3.97 -5.96
CA ARG A 124 -15.22 -3.75 -6.99
C ARG A 124 -14.04 -4.69 -6.76
N ARG A 125 -13.84 -5.62 -7.70
CA ARG A 125 -12.68 -6.51 -7.68
C ARG A 125 -11.42 -5.67 -7.83
N SER A 126 -10.48 -5.81 -6.90
CA SER A 126 -9.14 -5.25 -7.03
C SER A 126 -8.51 -5.78 -8.32
N GLY A 127 -7.96 -4.89 -9.13
CA GLY A 127 -7.23 -5.27 -10.35
C GLY A 127 -6.00 -6.14 -10.06
N ASP A 128 -5.46 -6.77 -11.10
CA ASP A 128 -4.26 -7.62 -11.03
C ASP A 128 -2.98 -6.75 -10.99
N VAL A 129 -2.74 -6.17 -9.80
CA VAL A 129 -1.55 -5.37 -9.50
C VAL A 129 -0.25 -6.16 -9.73
N PRO A 130 -0.11 -7.44 -9.35
CA PRO A 130 1.10 -8.21 -9.64
C PRO A 130 1.44 -8.28 -11.14
N THR A 131 0.47 -8.54 -12.01
CA THR A 131 0.69 -8.55 -13.46
C THR A 131 1.02 -7.17 -14.00
N LEU A 132 0.33 -6.12 -13.53
CA LEU A 132 0.64 -4.74 -13.88
C LEU A 132 2.10 -4.41 -13.53
N LEU A 133 2.54 -4.74 -12.33
CA LEU A 133 3.89 -4.44 -11.86
C LEU A 133 4.96 -5.19 -12.66
N ARG A 134 4.72 -6.46 -12.99
CA ARG A 134 5.66 -7.26 -13.78
C ARG A 134 5.78 -6.72 -15.21
N LYS A 135 4.67 -6.66 -15.95
CA LYS A 135 4.65 -6.18 -17.35
C LYS A 135 5.01 -4.69 -17.45
N GLY A 136 4.59 -3.88 -16.48
CA GLY A 136 4.89 -2.46 -16.44
C GLY A 136 6.38 -2.20 -16.25
N ARG A 137 7.07 -2.98 -15.41
CA ARG A 137 8.54 -2.91 -15.29
C ARG A 137 9.26 -3.36 -16.56
N GLU A 138 8.73 -4.35 -17.29
CA GLU A 138 9.25 -4.75 -18.60
C GLU A 138 9.19 -3.57 -19.58
N LEU A 139 8.05 -2.87 -19.67
CA LEU A 139 7.90 -1.66 -20.50
C LEU A 139 8.88 -0.52 -20.12
N LEU A 140 9.04 -0.29 -18.81
CA LEU A 140 9.98 0.74 -18.31
C LEU A 140 11.43 0.39 -18.67
N GLN A 141 11.82 -0.88 -18.53
CA GLN A 141 13.16 -1.36 -18.84
C GLN A 141 13.47 -1.27 -20.34
N GLU A 142 12.52 -1.62 -21.20
CA GLU A 142 12.64 -1.48 -22.66
C GLU A 142 12.90 -0.02 -23.05
N TYR A 143 12.10 0.91 -22.50
CA TYR A 143 12.31 2.33 -22.73
C TYR A 143 13.68 2.82 -22.20
N GLU A 144 14.11 2.37 -21.02
CA GLU A 144 15.43 2.71 -20.48
C GLU A 144 16.55 2.28 -21.44
N ASN A 145 16.49 1.05 -21.93
CA ASN A 145 17.48 0.50 -22.85
C ASN A 145 17.54 1.31 -24.15
N GLU A 146 16.40 1.55 -24.78
CA GLU A 146 16.35 2.32 -26.03
C GLU A 146 16.78 3.78 -25.82
N SER A 147 16.33 4.40 -24.72
CA SER A 147 16.67 5.78 -24.41
C SER A 147 18.15 5.95 -24.03
N ALA A 148 18.80 4.93 -23.46
CA ALA A 148 20.24 4.90 -23.21
C ALA A 148 21.03 4.90 -24.53
N VAL A 149 20.66 4.07 -25.50
CA VAL A 149 21.29 4.03 -26.84
C VAL A 149 21.19 5.39 -27.53
N LEU A 150 20.03 6.04 -27.45
CA LEU A 150 19.83 7.37 -28.04
C LEU A 150 20.65 8.45 -27.34
N ARG A 151 20.77 8.41 -26.01
CA ARG A 151 21.61 9.33 -25.24
C ARG A 151 23.08 9.15 -25.59
N GLU A 152 23.58 7.91 -25.63
CA GLU A 152 24.97 7.62 -26.00
C GLU A 152 25.29 8.05 -27.44
N ALA A 153 24.38 7.81 -28.39
CA ALA A 153 24.54 8.26 -29.77
C ALA A 153 24.58 9.79 -29.87
N HIS A 154 23.81 10.49 -29.02
CA HIS A 154 23.85 11.95 -28.93
C HIS A 154 25.19 12.43 -28.33
N ASP A 155 25.65 11.82 -27.25
CA ASP A 155 26.94 12.17 -26.62
C ASP A 155 28.11 11.97 -27.60
N ARG A 156 28.12 10.84 -28.33
CA ARG A 156 29.12 10.56 -29.38
C ARG A 156 29.08 11.54 -30.55
N SER A 157 27.92 12.13 -30.84
CA SER A 157 27.79 13.11 -31.93
C SER A 157 28.44 14.47 -31.60
N GLY A 158 28.78 14.74 -30.34
CA GLY A 158 29.32 16.03 -29.90
C GLY A 158 28.33 17.20 -30.04
N ALA A 159 27.04 16.90 -30.23
CA ALA A 159 26.01 17.90 -30.43
C ALA A 159 25.83 18.76 -29.18
N LYS A 160 26.02 20.08 -29.32
CA LYS A 160 25.92 21.05 -28.22
C LYS A 160 24.51 21.23 -27.65
N THR A 161 23.48 20.72 -28.32
CA THR A 161 22.07 20.90 -27.92
C THR A 161 21.36 19.57 -27.80
N THR A 162 20.47 19.45 -26.82
CA THR A 162 19.64 18.25 -26.59
C THR A 162 18.36 18.22 -27.43
N ALA A 163 18.08 19.26 -28.23
CA ALA A 163 16.82 19.40 -28.97
C ALA A 163 16.55 18.22 -29.93
N ALA A 164 17.57 17.73 -30.62
CA ALA A 164 17.46 16.56 -31.50
C ALA A 164 17.17 15.27 -30.73
N LEU A 165 17.81 15.09 -29.56
CA LEU A 165 17.58 13.96 -28.67
C LEU A 165 16.15 14.00 -28.10
N THR A 166 15.70 15.16 -27.59
CA THR A 166 14.34 15.34 -27.08
C THR A 166 13.28 15.06 -28.14
N ARG A 167 13.52 15.44 -29.41
CA ARG A 167 12.61 15.13 -30.52
C ARG A 167 12.45 13.63 -30.77
N LYS A 168 13.50 12.84 -30.52
CA LYS A 168 13.46 11.36 -30.62
C LYS A 168 12.82 10.71 -29.38
N LEU A 169 13.10 11.24 -28.18
CA LEU A 169 12.58 10.69 -26.92
C LEU A 169 11.08 10.97 -26.74
N ASN A 170 10.56 12.10 -27.21
CA ASN A 170 9.16 12.48 -26.98
C ASN A 170 8.13 11.47 -27.54
N PRO A 171 8.26 10.95 -28.78
CA PRO A 171 7.41 9.86 -29.26
C PRO A 171 7.49 8.60 -28.39
N MET A 172 8.70 8.19 -27.98
CA MET A 172 8.90 7.02 -27.13
C MET A 172 8.24 7.18 -25.76
N ARG A 173 8.33 8.38 -25.15
CA ARG A 173 7.64 8.70 -23.90
C ARG A 173 6.13 8.57 -24.03
N LYS A 174 5.57 9.05 -25.14
CA LYS A 174 4.12 8.94 -25.41
C LYS A 174 3.70 7.48 -25.59
N GLU A 175 4.51 6.68 -26.28
CA GLU A 175 4.22 5.25 -26.45
C GLU A 175 4.31 4.50 -25.12
N LEU A 176 5.33 4.79 -24.30
CA LEU A 176 5.45 4.22 -22.96
C LEU A 176 4.25 4.59 -22.06
N GLU A 177 3.87 5.87 -22.04
CA GLU A 177 2.71 6.35 -21.29
C GLU A 177 1.44 5.61 -21.71
N LYS A 178 1.21 5.51 -23.03
CA LYS A 178 0.07 4.80 -23.59
C LYS A 178 0.11 3.31 -23.22
N GLY A 179 1.25 2.64 -23.38
CA GLY A 179 1.42 1.22 -23.06
C GLY A 179 1.14 0.91 -21.59
N ILE A 180 1.57 1.79 -20.68
CA ILE A 180 1.26 1.64 -19.25
C ILE A 180 -0.24 1.79 -18.97
N LEU A 181 -0.91 2.76 -19.60
CA LEU A 181 -2.35 2.96 -19.43
C LEU A 181 -3.19 1.86 -20.07
N ASP A 182 -2.77 1.34 -21.22
CA ASP A 182 -3.42 0.19 -21.87
C ASP A 182 -3.27 -1.06 -20.98
N LEU A 183 -2.08 -1.32 -20.45
CA LEU A 183 -1.83 -2.39 -19.48
C LEU A 183 -2.66 -2.23 -18.20
N ALA A 184 -2.84 -1.01 -17.71
CA ALA A 184 -3.68 -0.73 -16.55
C ALA A 184 -5.15 -1.11 -16.82
N ARG A 185 -5.67 -0.88 -18.02
CA ARG A 185 -7.00 -1.32 -18.44
C ARG A 185 -7.08 -2.85 -18.55
N GLU A 186 -6.08 -3.48 -19.16
CA GLU A 186 -6.02 -4.95 -19.30
C GLU A 186 -6.02 -5.67 -17.95
N THR A 187 -5.30 -5.11 -16.97
CA THR A 187 -5.18 -5.68 -15.61
C THR A 187 -6.30 -5.24 -14.67
N GLY A 188 -7.18 -4.34 -15.10
CA GLY A 188 -8.26 -3.78 -14.29
C GLY A 188 -7.82 -2.81 -13.21
N VAL A 189 -6.55 -2.38 -13.19
CA VAL A 189 -6.02 -1.36 -12.26
C VAL A 189 -6.33 0.03 -12.81
N THR A 190 -7.63 0.35 -12.82
CA THR A 190 -8.19 1.53 -13.50
C THR A 190 -8.43 2.71 -12.58
N ASP A 191 -8.23 2.54 -11.27
CA ASP A 191 -8.42 3.61 -10.30
C ASP A 191 -7.50 4.80 -10.58
N GLY A 192 -7.98 5.98 -10.22
CA GLY A 192 -7.15 7.17 -10.15
C GLY A 192 -7.67 8.15 -9.13
N LYS A 193 -6.95 9.26 -8.97
CA LYS A 193 -7.17 10.18 -7.86
C LYS A 193 -6.86 11.62 -8.22
N TRP A 194 -7.77 12.52 -7.83
CA TRP A 194 -7.50 13.94 -7.71
C TRP A 194 -6.69 14.22 -6.45
N MET A 195 -5.58 14.96 -6.59
CA MET A 195 -4.67 15.27 -5.49
C MET A 195 -4.76 16.74 -5.09
N LEU A 196 -5.09 17.01 -3.84
CA LEU A 196 -5.12 18.33 -3.22
C LEU A 196 -4.01 18.44 -2.16
N PHE A 197 -3.47 19.63 -1.99
CA PHE A 197 -2.35 19.91 -1.09
C PHE A 197 -2.66 21.11 -0.17
N PRO A 198 -3.71 21.06 0.69
CA PRO A 198 -3.94 22.10 1.68
C PRO A 198 -2.77 22.23 2.66
N THR A 199 -2.59 23.43 3.21
CA THR A 199 -1.68 23.67 4.34
C THR A 199 -2.21 23.03 5.62
N VAL A 200 -1.34 22.80 6.61
CA VAL A 200 -1.72 22.15 7.88
C VAL A 200 -2.85 22.89 8.59
N ASP A 201 -2.88 24.22 8.55
CA ASP A 201 -3.94 25.04 9.17
C ASP A 201 -5.31 24.89 8.49
N ARG A 202 -5.34 24.43 7.23
CA ARG A 202 -6.59 24.25 6.46
C ARG A 202 -6.96 22.80 6.21
N VAL A 203 -6.09 21.83 6.54
CA VAL A 203 -6.33 20.42 6.20
C VAL A 203 -7.60 19.88 6.86
N ASP A 204 -7.88 20.24 8.11
CA ASP A 204 -9.07 19.78 8.83
C ASP A 204 -10.36 20.33 8.21
N GLU A 205 -10.33 21.60 7.80
CA GLU A 205 -11.43 22.25 7.06
C GLU A 205 -11.69 21.51 5.75
N PHE A 206 -10.64 21.29 4.95
CA PHE A 206 -10.72 20.63 3.64
C PHE A 206 -11.24 19.21 3.78
N TRP A 207 -10.65 18.46 4.70
CA TRP A 207 -11.06 17.09 4.97
C TRP A 207 -12.51 17.01 5.42
N GLY A 208 -12.95 17.92 6.30
CA GLY A 208 -14.35 18.01 6.70
C GLY A 208 -15.31 18.25 5.54
N ILE A 209 -14.94 19.12 4.58
CA ILE A 209 -15.73 19.38 3.37
C ILE A 209 -15.77 18.12 2.49
N VAL A 210 -14.62 17.47 2.24
CA VAL A 210 -14.55 16.23 1.46
C VAL A 210 -15.42 15.13 2.07
N VAL A 211 -15.31 14.89 3.38
CA VAL A 211 -16.08 13.85 4.08
C VAL A 211 -17.58 14.11 3.99
N ARG A 212 -18.02 15.36 4.16
CA ARG A 212 -19.44 15.72 4.02
C ARG A 212 -19.97 15.58 2.60
N ALA A 213 -19.16 15.88 1.58
CA ALA A 213 -19.54 15.69 0.18
C ALA A 213 -19.56 14.20 -0.21
N MET A 214 -18.62 13.40 0.31
CA MET A 214 -18.61 11.94 0.19
C MET A 214 -19.86 11.31 0.80
N GLU A 215 -20.30 11.76 1.97
CA GLU A 215 -21.53 11.27 2.61
C GLU A 215 -22.77 11.46 1.74
N LYS A 216 -22.80 12.56 0.98
CA LYS A 216 -23.90 12.88 0.07
C LYS A 216 -23.81 12.15 -1.27
N GLY A 217 -22.76 11.34 -1.48
CA GLY A 217 -22.51 10.66 -2.75
C GLY A 217 -22.08 11.61 -3.88
N GLU A 218 -21.58 12.81 -3.55
CA GLU A 218 -21.29 13.85 -4.55
C GLU A 218 -19.87 13.76 -5.13
N LEU A 219 -18.98 12.99 -4.48
CA LEU A 219 -17.61 12.76 -4.92
C LEU A 219 -17.46 11.32 -5.46
N GLY A 220 -16.24 10.80 -5.59
CA GLY A 220 -16.01 9.44 -6.08
C GLY A 220 -16.20 8.38 -4.99
N ASP A 221 -15.48 7.27 -5.09
CA ASP A 221 -15.71 6.05 -4.29
C ASP A 221 -14.91 6.01 -2.98
N ALA A 222 -13.73 6.59 -2.95
CA ALA A 222 -12.89 6.68 -1.76
C ALA A 222 -12.19 8.04 -1.67
N ALA A 223 -11.82 8.42 -0.45
CA ALA A 223 -10.92 9.53 -0.20
C ALA A 223 -9.96 9.18 0.92
N LYS A 224 -8.75 9.73 0.87
CA LYS A 224 -7.77 9.62 1.95
C LYS A 224 -7.05 10.92 2.20
N VAL A 225 -6.63 11.12 3.43
CA VAL A 225 -5.80 12.26 3.83
C VAL A 225 -4.58 11.77 4.61
N ALA A 226 -3.43 12.39 4.33
CA ALA A 226 -2.18 12.09 5.01
C ALA A 226 -2.25 12.54 6.47
N THR A 227 -1.80 11.68 7.37
CA THR A 227 -1.63 11.97 8.80
C THR A 227 -0.38 12.81 9.07
N ASP A 228 -0.21 13.28 10.30
CA ASP A 228 1.02 13.93 10.74
C ASP A 228 2.18 12.92 10.85
N ASP A 229 3.21 13.11 10.03
CA ASP A 229 4.44 12.32 9.99
C ASP A 229 5.58 12.92 10.83
N GLY A 230 5.33 14.02 11.56
CA GLY A 230 6.33 14.67 12.41
C GLY A 230 7.38 15.48 11.64
N SER A 231 7.24 15.65 10.32
CA SER A 231 8.21 16.34 9.45
C SER A 231 8.21 17.88 9.58
N GLY A 232 7.42 18.44 10.51
CA GLY A 232 7.43 19.85 10.91
C GLY A 232 6.22 20.67 10.46
N SER A 233 5.91 21.72 11.20
CA SER A 233 4.81 22.65 10.94
C SER A 233 5.12 23.55 9.74
N GLY A 234 4.46 23.31 8.61
CA GLY A 234 4.57 24.15 7.41
C GLY A 234 4.42 23.40 6.09
N GLN A 235 4.42 22.07 6.10
CA GLN A 235 4.22 21.28 4.88
C GLN A 235 2.73 21.11 4.56
N SER A 236 2.40 21.11 3.26
CA SER A 236 1.06 20.75 2.81
C SER A 236 0.75 19.29 3.11
N ARG A 237 -0.50 18.97 3.46
CA ARG A 237 -0.98 17.59 3.59
C ARG A 237 -1.66 17.14 2.31
N LEU A 238 -1.39 15.92 1.86
CA LEU A 238 -2.03 15.35 0.69
C LEU A 238 -3.44 14.84 1.03
N ILE A 239 -4.45 15.32 0.30
CA ILE A 239 -5.78 14.72 0.23
C ILE A 239 -5.95 14.13 -1.17
N CYS A 240 -6.35 12.86 -1.26
CA CYS A 240 -6.74 12.23 -2.50
C CYS A 240 -8.24 11.94 -2.51
N VAL A 241 -8.91 12.27 -3.60
CA VAL A 241 -10.29 11.85 -3.90
C VAL A 241 -10.23 10.92 -5.11
N TYR A 242 -10.63 9.68 -4.93
CA TYR A 242 -10.53 8.63 -5.93
C TYR A 242 -11.73 8.61 -6.84
N THR A 243 -11.52 8.15 -8.07
CA THR A 243 -12.57 7.71 -8.98
C THR A 243 -12.23 6.31 -9.48
N PRO A 244 -13.24 5.47 -9.77
CA PRO A 244 -12.99 4.06 -10.04
C PRO A 244 -12.25 3.84 -11.37
N ASP A 245 -12.56 4.60 -12.41
CA ASP A 245 -11.97 4.42 -13.73
C ASP A 245 -11.41 5.73 -14.25
N PHE A 246 -10.10 5.81 -14.46
CA PHE A 246 -9.46 6.96 -15.08
C PHE A 246 -9.90 7.19 -16.54
N GLY A 247 -10.44 6.16 -17.20
CA GLY A 247 -11.00 6.25 -18.54
C GLY A 247 -12.43 6.81 -18.59
N ASP A 248 -13.14 6.84 -17.46
CA ASP A 248 -14.44 7.51 -17.34
C ASP A 248 -14.23 9.02 -17.16
N VAL A 249 -13.97 9.69 -18.29
CA VAL A 249 -13.69 11.13 -18.33
C VAL A 249 -14.85 11.95 -17.75
N GLU A 250 -16.09 11.48 -17.90
CA GLU A 250 -17.27 12.16 -17.36
C GLU A 250 -17.30 12.09 -15.83
N ASP A 251 -17.01 10.93 -15.23
CA ASP A 251 -16.92 10.81 -13.76
C ASP A 251 -15.73 11.61 -13.20
N VAL A 252 -14.57 11.51 -13.84
CA VAL A 252 -13.38 12.29 -13.48
C VAL A 252 -13.68 13.80 -13.52
N LYS A 253 -14.40 14.26 -14.55
CA LYS A 253 -14.83 15.66 -14.71
C LYS A 253 -15.89 16.06 -13.68
N ARG A 254 -16.86 15.19 -13.41
CA ARG A 254 -17.92 15.40 -12.41
C ARG A 254 -17.30 15.64 -11.03
N VAL A 255 -16.35 14.80 -10.63
CA VAL A 255 -15.68 14.92 -9.32
C VAL A 255 -14.90 16.23 -9.21
N VAL A 256 -14.10 16.61 -10.22
CA VAL A 256 -13.34 17.88 -10.14
C VAL A 256 -14.23 19.10 -10.20
N SER A 257 -15.32 19.07 -10.97
CA SER A 257 -16.31 20.14 -10.99
C SER A 257 -16.94 20.31 -9.60
N LYS A 258 -17.30 19.21 -8.95
CA LYS A 258 -17.81 19.27 -7.58
C LYS A 258 -16.80 19.81 -6.59
N LEU A 259 -15.51 19.45 -6.71
CA LEU A 259 -14.43 20.00 -5.87
C LEU A 259 -14.26 21.52 -6.04
N VAL A 260 -14.53 22.05 -7.23
CA VAL A 260 -14.57 23.51 -7.47
C VAL A 260 -15.81 24.13 -6.83
N ASP A 261 -16.99 23.53 -7.01
CA ASP A 261 -18.25 24.05 -6.48
C ASP A 261 -18.27 24.15 -4.95
N ILE A 262 -17.64 23.17 -4.27
CA ILE A 262 -17.52 23.17 -2.80
C ILE A 262 -16.29 23.97 -2.31
N GLY A 263 -15.61 24.70 -3.19
CA GLY A 263 -14.57 25.67 -2.84
C GLY A 263 -13.20 25.09 -2.49
N LEU A 264 -12.95 23.81 -2.77
CA LEU A 264 -11.66 23.16 -2.47
C LEU A 264 -10.62 23.33 -3.58
N VAL A 265 -11.07 23.60 -4.80
CA VAL A 265 -10.20 23.89 -5.95
C VAL A 265 -10.48 25.31 -6.41
N GLY A 266 -9.47 26.17 -6.34
CA GLY A 266 -9.58 27.55 -6.77
C GLY A 266 -9.72 27.67 -8.29
N LYS A 267 -10.47 28.68 -8.76
CA LYS A 267 -10.54 29.07 -10.18
C LYS A 267 -9.27 29.78 -10.69
N GLY A 268 -8.20 29.80 -9.89
CA GLY A 268 -6.94 30.49 -10.16
C GLY A 268 -5.90 29.62 -10.89
N PRO A 269 -4.65 30.10 -11.03
CA PRO A 269 -3.63 29.42 -11.84
C PRO A 269 -3.13 28.09 -11.25
N ARG A 270 -3.39 27.83 -9.96
CA ARG A 270 -3.02 26.59 -9.29
C ARG A 270 -4.17 25.60 -9.35
N GLY A 271 -4.20 24.82 -10.43
CA GLY A 271 -5.11 23.67 -10.56
C GLY A 271 -4.67 22.48 -9.72
N VAL A 272 -5.55 21.48 -9.64
CA VAL A 272 -5.23 20.16 -9.09
C VAL A 272 -4.95 19.18 -10.22
N TYR A 273 -4.29 18.08 -9.90
CA TYR A 273 -3.87 17.07 -10.87
C TYR A 273 -4.48 15.71 -10.54
N TYR A 274 -4.85 15.00 -11.59
CA TYR A 274 -5.36 13.64 -11.52
C TYR A 274 -4.26 12.65 -11.90
N LYS A 275 -4.06 11.61 -11.08
CA LYS A 275 -3.05 10.57 -11.30
C LYS A 275 -3.68 9.18 -11.26
N SER A 276 -3.38 8.35 -12.24
CA SER A 276 -3.74 6.92 -12.24
C SER A 276 -2.97 6.15 -11.16
N ASP A 277 -3.61 5.15 -10.56
CA ASP A 277 -2.99 4.25 -9.61
C ASP A 277 -1.90 3.40 -10.25
N ALA A 278 -1.99 3.12 -11.55
CA ALA A 278 -0.93 2.42 -12.28
C ALA A 278 0.41 3.18 -12.22
N PHE A 279 0.38 4.51 -12.39
CA PHE A 279 1.57 5.35 -12.22
C PHE A 279 2.05 5.39 -10.77
N THR A 280 1.16 5.21 -9.79
CA THR A 280 1.55 5.13 -8.38
C THR A 280 2.24 3.80 -8.09
N HIS A 281 1.70 2.69 -8.60
CA HIS A 281 2.28 1.35 -8.44
C HIS A 281 3.65 1.21 -9.14
N LEU A 282 3.81 1.83 -10.30
CA LEU A 282 5.08 1.86 -11.05
C LEU A 282 6.02 2.99 -10.60
N GLU A 283 5.72 3.64 -9.47
CA GLU A 283 6.57 4.68 -8.86
C GLU A 283 6.88 5.90 -9.76
N ILE A 284 6.03 6.14 -10.76
CA ILE A 284 6.14 7.28 -11.68
C ILE A 284 5.73 8.55 -10.92
N ASN A 285 6.72 9.23 -10.36
CA ASN A 285 6.58 10.50 -9.65
C ASN A 285 6.94 11.70 -10.54
N SER A 286 6.81 12.94 -10.07
CA SER A 286 7.08 14.14 -10.89
C SER A 286 8.54 14.29 -11.36
N LYS A 287 9.48 13.58 -10.72
CA LYS A 287 10.92 13.60 -11.02
C LYS A 287 11.39 12.23 -11.52
N ASN A 288 10.52 11.45 -12.16
CA ASN A 288 10.88 10.15 -12.71
C ASN A 288 11.94 10.26 -13.82
N GLU A 289 12.75 9.22 -13.94
CA GLU A 289 13.89 9.16 -14.87
C GLU A 289 13.46 9.01 -16.34
N TYR A 290 12.20 8.60 -16.55
CA TYR A 290 11.60 8.42 -17.86
C TYR A 290 11.23 9.75 -18.54
N GLY A 291 11.05 10.82 -17.76
CA GLY A 291 10.54 12.10 -18.23
C GLY A 291 9.06 12.08 -18.57
N LEU A 292 8.30 11.16 -17.96
CA LEU A 292 6.85 11.05 -18.09
C LEU A 292 6.15 12.10 -17.22
N LYS A 293 4.97 12.58 -17.66
CA LYS A 293 4.11 13.41 -16.81
C LYS A 293 3.45 12.48 -15.78
N ALA A 294 3.63 12.76 -14.49
CA ALA A 294 3.05 11.95 -13.41
C ALA A 294 1.54 12.16 -13.20
N SER A 295 0.88 12.92 -14.07
CA SER A 295 -0.55 13.23 -14.01
C SER A 295 -1.17 13.07 -15.40
N MET A 296 -2.36 12.48 -15.43
CA MET A 296 -3.14 12.29 -16.66
C MET A 296 -3.93 13.54 -17.02
N TYR A 297 -4.65 14.09 -16.04
CA TYR A 297 -5.49 15.28 -16.23
C TYR A 297 -5.10 16.38 -15.26
N SER A 298 -5.33 17.63 -15.67
CA SER A 298 -5.40 18.77 -14.77
C SER A 298 -6.83 19.28 -14.66
N SER A 299 -7.18 19.88 -13.52
CA SER A 299 -8.49 20.51 -13.36
C SER A 299 -8.75 21.59 -14.42
N ARG A 300 -7.70 22.28 -14.85
CA ARG A 300 -7.78 23.29 -15.91
C ARG A 300 -8.20 22.69 -17.25
N GLU A 301 -7.49 21.65 -17.70
CA GLU A 301 -7.81 20.95 -18.96
C GLU A 301 -9.25 20.41 -18.94
N MET A 302 -9.68 19.81 -17.83
CA MET A 302 -11.02 19.22 -17.69
C MET A 302 -12.15 20.25 -17.66
N LEU A 303 -11.91 21.45 -17.11
CA LEU A 303 -12.92 22.50 -16.93
C LEU A 303 -12.96 23.50 -18.08
N GLU A 304 -11.84 23.73 -18.78
CA GLU A 304 -11.78 24.63 -19.95
C GLU A 304 -12.35 23.99 -21.23
N GLY A 305 -12.71 22.70 -21.21
CA GLY A 305 -13.45 22.04 -22.30
C GLY A 305 -12.69 22.00 -23.62
N LYS A 306 -11.46 21.47 -23.61
CA LYS A 306 -10.73 21.10 -24.83
C LYS A 306 -10.88 19.61 -25.14
#